data_AF-A0A7Y7E6U0-F1
#
_entry.id   AF-A0A7Y7E6U0-F1
#
_cell.length_a   1.000
_cell.length_b   1.000
_cell.length_c   1.000
_cell.angle_alpha   90.00
_cell.angle_beta   90.00
_cell.angle_gamma   90.00
#
_symmetry.space_group_name_H-M   'P 1'
#
loop_
_entity.id
_entity.type
_entity.pdbx_description
1 polymer ?
#
loop_
_entity_poly.entity_id
_entity_poly.type
_entity_poly.pdbx_seq_one_letter_code
_entity_poly.pdbx_strand_id
1 'polypeptide(L)'
;MGKRGGGLLIAGTTSDAGKSVVTAGICRWLVRKGVKVAPFKAQNMSLNSYVTREGAEIGRAQAMQAAAARVEPSALMNPVLLKPGGDRSSQVVLMGKPVGELSARGYHQGRQEQLFGTVTECLEELRRTHDAVICEGAGSPAEINLRRTDIVNMGIARAARLPVVIVGDIDRGGVFASFFGTTALLSPEDQELVAGYLVNKFRGDVSLLEPGLEMLRGLTGRATVGVLPFAHGLGIDEE
;
A
#
# COMPACT_ATOMS: atom_id res chain seq x y z
N MET A 1 28.61 -0.07 -2.61
CA MET A 1 27.17 -0.38 -2.77
C MET A 1 26.60 0.61 -3.77
N GLY A 2 25.97 0.14 -4.85
CA GLY A 2 25.36 1.01 -5.86
C GLY A 2 24.23 1.87 -5.28
N LYS A 3 23.86 2.93 -5.99
CA LYS A 3 22.73 3.80 -5.62
C LYS A 3 21.44 2.95 -5.61
N ARG A 4 20.83 2.77 -4.44
CA ARG A 4 19.55 2.08 -4.26
C ARG A 4 18.43 3.12 -4.26
N GLY A 5 17.37 2.87 -5.01
CA GLY A 5 16.19 3.72 -5.06
C GLY A 5 15.54 3.89 -3.68
N GLY A 6 14.91 5.05 -3.48
CA GLY A 6 14.08 5.32 -2.31
C GLY A 6 12.80 4.49 -2.33
N GLY A 7 12.06 4.48 -1.24
CA GLY A 7 10.73 3.90 -1.20
C GLY A 7 9.83 4.58 -0.18
N LEU A 8 8.53 4.46 -0.38
CA LEU A 8 7.49 5.01 0.49
C LEU A 8 6.33 4.01 0.53
N LEU A 9 5.86 3.64 1.72
CA LEU A 9 4.65 2.84 1.87
C LEU A 9 3.45 3.74 2.13
N ILE A 10 2.37 3.50 1.39
CA ILE A 10 1.06 4.12 1.55
C ILE A 10 0.15 3.11 2.24
N ALA A 11 -0.01 3.25 3.55
CA ALA A 11 -0.96 2.49 4.35
C ALA A 11 -2.30 3.25 4.41
N GLY A 12 -3.36 2.61 4.88
CA GLY A 12 -4.68 3.22 5.04
C GLY A 12 -5.20 2.98 6.44
N THR A 13 -6.15 3.77 6.92
CA THR A 13 -6.90 3.43 8.14
C THR A 13 -7.98 2.36 7.87
N THR A 14 -8.37 2.20 6.60
CA THR A 14 -9.36 1.23 6.10
C THR A 14 -8.98 0.74 4.69
N SER A 15 -9.69 -0.27 4.17
CA SER A 15 -9.51 -0.74 2.77
C SER A 15 -9.79 0.38 1.75
N ASP A 16 -10.92 1.07 1.90
CA ASP A 16 -11.37 2.13 0.98
C ASP A 16 -10.79 3.53 1.27
N ALA A 17 -9.71 3.63 2.06
CA ALA A 17 -9.12 4.94 2.42
C ALA A 17 -8.60 5.74 1.20
N GLY A 18 -8.49 5.10 0.03
CA GLY A 18 -8.00 5.69 -1.22
C GLY A 18 -6.49 5.48 -1.45
N LYS A 19 -5.89 4.46 -0.82
CA LYS A 19 -4.47 4.10 -0.98
C LYS A 19 -4.07 3.95 -2.45
N SER A 20 -4.88 3.26 -3.25
CA SER A 20 -4.60 2.99 -4.67
C SER A 20 -4.52 4.28 -5.48
N VAL A 21 -5.44 5.22 -5.23
CA VAL A 21 -5.49 6.54 -5.87
C VAL A 21 -4.30 7.39 -5.44
N VAL A 22 -4.00 7.44 -4.14
CA VAL A 22 -2.85 8.18 -3.59
C VAL A 22 -1.54 7.66 -4.18
N THR A 23 -1.37 6.33 -4.21
CA THR A 23 -0.20 5.66 -4.81
C THR A 23 -0.05 6.04 -6.29
N ALA A 24 -1.13 5.94 -7.08
CA ALA A 24 -1.12 6.34 -8.48
C ALA A 24 -0.81 7.84 -8.66
N GLY A 25 -1.38 8.70 -7.81
CA GLY A 25 -1.13 10.14 -7.81
C GLY A 25 0.33 10.49 -7.54
N ILE A 26 0.95 9.85 -6.54
CA ILE A 26 2.37 10.03 -6.21
C ILE A 26 3.23 9.53 -7.37
N CYS A 27 2.96 8.34 -7.92
CA CYS A 27 3.63 7.84 -9.12
C CYS A 27 3.58 8.85 -10.28
N ARG A 28 2.38 9.35 -10.60
CA ARG A 28 2.21 10.33 -11.68
C ARG A 28 2.93 11.65 -11.39
N TRP A 29 2.91 12.11 -10.15
CA TRP A 29 3.61 13.32 -9.73
C TRP A 29 5.13 13.17 -9.89
N LEU A 30 5.71 12.04 -9.45
CA LEU A 30 7.14 11.75 -9.59
C LEU A 30 7.57 11.64 -11.06
N VAL A 31 6.76 11.01 -11.91
CA VAL A 31 7.00 11.01 -13.37
C VAL A 31 7.06 12.42 -13.93
N ARG A 32 6.14 13.31 -13.52
CA ARG A 32 6.14 14.72 -13.97
C ARG A 32 7.36 15.50 -13.47
N LYS A 33 8.06 14.99 -12.46
CA LYS A 33 9.34 15.52 -11.96
C LYS A 33 10.56 14.85 -12.60
N GLY A 34 10.37 13.96 -13.57
CA GLY A 34 11.46 13.23 -14.24
C GLY A 34 12.06 12.10 -13.39
N VAL A 35 11.41 11.69 -12.30
CA VAL A 35 11.87 10.58 -11.45
C VAL A 35 11.43 9.26 -12.06
N LYS A 36 12.36 8.30 -12.19
CA LYS A 36 12.02 6.94 -12.60
C LYS A 36 11.38 6.20 -11.43
N VAL A 37 10.06 6.02 -11.48
CA VAL A 37 9.26 5.44 -10.38
C VAL A 37 8.57 4.15 -10.78
N ALA A 38 8.46 3.19 -9.86
CA ALA A 38 7.62 2.01 -10.01
C ALA A 38 6.61 1.91 -8.86
N PRO A 39 5.39 1.42 -9.10
CA PRO A 39 4.48 1.02 -8.03
C PRO A 39 4.80 -0.40 -7.55
N PHE A 40 4.38 -0.71 -6.32
CA PHE A 40 4.53 -2.03 -5.74
C PHE A 40 3.40 -2.33 -4.76
N LYS A 41 2.82 -3.53 -4.81
CA LYS A 41 1.91 -4.04 -3.77
C LYS A 41 2.26 -5.49 -3.51
N ALA A 42 2.87 -5.74 -2.35
CA ALA A 42 3.40 -7.05 -1.97
C ALA A 42 2.37 -8.17 -2.14
N GLN A 43 1.15 -7.91 -1.65
CA GLN A 43 0.03 -8.82 -1.74
C GLN A 43 -1.23 -8.05 -2.11
N ASN A 44 -1.91 -8.50 -3.17
CA ASN A 44 -3.26 -8.06 -3.52
C ASN A 44 -4.24 -9.21 -3.29
N MET A 45 -5.49 -8.90 -2.96
CA MET A 45 -6.61 -9.84 -2.98
C MET A 45 -7.71 -9.31 -3.91
N SER A 46 -7.87 -9.93 -5.08
CA SER A 46 -8.88 -9.51 -6.06
C SER A 46 -9.24 -10.65 -7.02
N LEU A 47 -10.52 -10.72 -7.42
CA LEU A 47 -10.96 -11.57 -8.53
C LEU A 47 -10.59 -10.97 -9.89
N ASN A 48 -10.42 -9.64 -9.93
CA ASN A 48 -10.15 -8.90 -11.14
C ASN A 48 -8.64 -8.76 -11.34
N SER A 49 -8.13 -9.36 -12.40
CA SER A 49 -6.70 -9.33 -12.74
C SER A 49 -6.47 -8.71 -14.12
N TYR A 50 -5.23 -8.26 -14.32
CA TYR A 50 -4.68 -7.82 -15.58
C TYR A 50 -3.61 -8.81 -16.02
N VAL A 51 -3.62 -9.19 -17.29
CA VAL A 51 -2.57 -10.04 -17.88
C VAL A 51 -1.53 -9.14 -18.52
N THR A 52 -0.32 -9.18 -17.98
CA THR A 52 0.83 -8.44 -18.51
C THR A 52 1.20 -8.95 -19.91
N ARG A 53 2.03 -8.18 -20.63
CA ARG A 53 2.55 -8.59 -21.95
C ARG A 53 3.30 -9.93 -21.91
N GLU A 54 3.92 -10.26 -20.79
CA GLU A 54 4.64 -11.51 -20.56
C GLU A 54 3.73 -12.67 -20.10
N GLY A 55 2.41 -12.44 -20.03
CA GLY A 55 1.42 -13.43 -19.62
C GLY A 55 1.29 -13.60 -18.10
N ALA A 56 1.99 -12.79 -17.30
CA ALA A 56 1.84 -12.80 -15.85
C ALA A 56 0.55 -12.10 -15.41
N GLU A 57 -0.17 -12.70 -14.46
CA GLU A 57 -1.38 -12.14 -13.87
C GLU A 57 -1.08 -11.25 -12.64
N ILE A 58 -1.58 -10.01 -12.65
CA ILE A 58 -1.44 -9.05 -11.53
C ILE A 58 -2.78 -8.38 -11.22
N GLY A 59 -2.91 -7.72 -10.06
CA GLY A 59 -4.10 -6.92 -9.75
C GLY A 59 -4.31 -5.74 -10.71
N ARG A 60 -5.57 -5.43 -11.06
CA ARG A 60 -5.90 -4.27 -11.93
C ARG A 60 -5.42 -2.94 -11.34
N ALA A 61 -5.47 -2.78 -10.01
CA ALA A 61 -4.95 -1.60 -9.33
C ALA A 61 -3.47 -1.38 -9.62
N GLN A 62 -2.64 -2.44 -9.62
CA GLN A 62 -1.21 -2.31 -9.92
C GLN A 62 -0.95 -2.03 -11.40
N ALA A 63 -1.75 -2.58 -12.32
CA ALA A 63 -1.68 -2.21 -13.74
C ALA A 63 -2.02 -0.72 -13.95
N MET A 64 -3.06 -0.21 -13.28
CA MET A 64 -3.41 1.21 -13.30
C MET A 64 -2.28 2.08 -12.70
N GLN A 65 -1.68 1.66 -11.59
CA GLN A 65 -0.55 2.37 -10.99
C GLN A 65 0.68 2.38 -11.92
N ALA A 66 0.93 1.28 -12.65
CA ALA A 66 2.01 1.19 -13.63
C ALA A 66 1.79 2.19 -14.77
N ALA A 67 0.55 2.31 -15.26
CA ALA A 67 0.16 3.34 -16.22
C ALA A 67 0.37 4.77 -15.67
N ALA A 68 0.06 5.00 -14.39
CA ALA A 68 0.34 6.28 -13.71
C ALA A 68 1.85 6.58 -13.65
N ALA A 69 2.66 5.55 -13.43
CA ALA A 69 4.12 5.59 -13.42
C ALA A 69 4.78 5.59 -14.82
N ARG A 70 4.02 5.43 -15.91
CA ARG A 70 4.54 5.26 -17.30
C ARG A 70 5.55 4.12 -17.42
N VAL A 71 5.27 3.00 -16.77
CA VAL A 71 6.06 1.77 -16.86
C VAL A 71 5.17 0.62 -17.30
N GLU A 72 5.76 -0.37 -17.97
CA GLU A 72 5.06 -1.59 -18.34
C GLU A 72 4.67 -2.37 -17.08
N PRO A 73 3.41 -2.83 -16.96
CA PRO A 73 3.00 -3.67 -15.83
C PRO A 73 3.77 -4.99 -15.82
N SER A 74 4.25 -5.40 -14.64
CA SER A 74 5.00 -6.65 -14.47
C SER A 74 4.67 -7.35 -13.17
N ALA A 75 4.98 -8.65 -13.08
CA ALA A 75 4.79 -9.45 -11.86
C ALA A 75 5.57 -8.90 -10.66
N LEU A 76 6.68 -8.19 -10.88
CA LEU A 76 7.48 -7.57 -9.82
C LEU A 76 6.66 -6.54 -9.03
N MET A 77 5.68 -5.89 -9.66
CA MET A 77 4.83 -4.86 -9.03
C MET A 77 3.73 -5.47 -8.16
N ASN A 78 3.38 -6.74 -8.37
CA ASN A 78 2.42 -7.48 -7.54
C ASN A 78 2.80 -8.97 -7.48
N PRO A 79 3.78 -9.34 -6.63
CA PRO A 79 4.32 -10.70 -6.63
C PRO A 79 3.34 -11.73 -6.07
N VAL A 80 2.46 -11.35 -5.15
CA VAL A 80 1.42 -12.24 -4.60
C VAL A 80 0.04 -11.68 -4.91
N LEU A 81 -0.75 -12.44 -5.65
CA LEU A 81 -2.17 -12.17 -5.89
C LEU A 81 -3.01 -13.31 -5.33
N LEU A 82 -3.92 -12.99 -4.43
CA LEU A 82 -4.90 -13.91 -3.88
C LEU A 82 -6.23 -13.73 -4.61
N LYS A 83 -6.75 -14.80 -5.19
CA LYS A 83 -8.07 -14.80 -5.81
C LYS A 83 -9.05 -15.52 -4.88
N PRO A 84 -9.95 -14.79 -4.20
CA PRO A 84 -10.87 -15.41 -3.26
C PRO A 84 -11.81 -16.38 -4.00
N GLY A 85 -11.99 -17.57 -3.43
CA GLY A 85 -12.89 -18.60 -3.96
C GLY A 85 -14.00 -18.95 -2.96
N GLY A 86 -14.74 -20.02 -3.25
CA GLY A 86 -15.72 -20.60 -2.31
C GLY A 86 -15.05 -21.17 -1.04
N ASP A 87 -15.83 -21.38 0.02
CA ASP A 87 -15.43 -22.09 1.24
C ASP A 87 -14.20 -21.53 2.00
N ARG A 88 -14.05 -20.20 2.04
CA ARG A 88 -12.94 -19.52 2.76
C ARG A 88 -11.55 -19.91 2.23
N SER A 89 -11.49 -20.28 0.94
CA SER A 89 -10.26 -20.55 0.22
C SER A 89 -9.88 -19.39 -0.69
N SER A 90 -8.62 -19.32 -1.08
CA SER A 90 -8.14 -18.41 -2.11
C SER A 90 -7.10 -19.12 -2.95
N GLN A 91 -7.21 -19.00 -4.27
CA GLN A 91 -6.13 -19.38 -5.17
C GLN A 91 -4.97 -18.40 -4.99
N VAL A 92 -3.76 -18.93 -4.94
CA VAL A 92 -2.53 -18.16 -4.86
C VAL A 92 -1.91 -18.09 -6.24
N VAL A 93 -1.72 -16.87 -6.72
CA VAL A 93 -0.94 -16.54 -7.90
C VAL A 93 0.37 -15.92 -7.41
N LEU A 94 1.49 -16.60 -7.67
CA LEU A 94 2.84 -16.15 -7.31
C LEU A 94 3.60 -15.80 -8.58
N MET A 95 4.15 -14.58 -8.64
CA MET A 95 4.86 -14.06 -9.81
C MET A 95 4.04 -14.21 -11.11
N GLY A 96 2.73 -13.99 -10.99
CA GLY A 96 1.78 -14.08 -12.10
C GLY A 96 1.40 -15.48 -12.56
N LYS A 97 1.78 -16.53 -11.81
CA LYS A 97 1.40 -17.92 -12.12
C LYS A 97 0.65 -18.56 -10.95
N PRO A 98 -0.43 -19.32 -11.19
CA PRO A 98 -1.12 -20.04 -10.12
C PRO A 98 -0.21 -21.13 -9.53
N VAL A 99 -0.09 -21.18 -8.21
CA VAL A 99 0.77 -22.12 -7.48
C VAL A 99 0.03 -22.98 -6.45
N GLY A 100 -1.29 -22.86 -6.38
CA GLY A 100 -2.17 -23.69 -5.56
C GLY A 100 -3.32 -22.92 -4.92
N GLU A 101 -4.09 -23.60 -4.08
CA GLU A 101 -5.16 -23.02 -3.27
C GLU A 101 -4.78 -23.07 -1.79
N LEU A 102 -5.14 -22.04 -1.05
CA LEU A 102 -4.95 -21.98 0.39
C LEU A 102 -6.28 -21.65 1.06
N SER A 103 -6.66 -22.43 2.07
CA SER A 103 -7.64 -21.96 3.04
C SER A 103 -7.04 -20.78 3.81
N ALA A 104 -7.88 -19.88 4.31
CA ALA A 104 -7.42 -18.76 5.14
C ALA A 104 -6.50 -19.21 6.28
N ARG A 105 -6.77 -20.38 6.90
CA ARG A 105 -5.89 -20.97 7.93
C ARG A 105 -4.57 -21.50 7.36
N GLY A 106 -4.60 -22.18 6.22
CA GLY A 106 -3.40 -22.71 5.56
C GLY A 106 -2.43 -21.63 5.09
N TYR A 107 -2.95 -20.45 4.72
CA TYR A 107 -2.12 -19.29 4.36
C TYR A 107 -1.16 -18.87 5.48
N HIS A 108 -1.66 -18.85 6.71
CA HIS A 108 -0.91 -18.42 7.89
C HIS A 108 -0.05 -19.53 8.55
N GLN A 109 -0.03 -20.76 8.02
CA GLN A 109 0.56 -21.94 8.66
C GLN A 109 1.89 -22.45 8.06
N GLY A 110 2.61 -21.64 7.27
CA GLY A 110 4.02 -21.98 6.95
C GLY A 110 4.57 -21.56 5.58
N ARG A 111 3.74 -21.10 4.64
CA ARG A 111 4.24 -20.58 3.34
C ARG A 111 4.61 -19.10 3.36
N GLN A 112 4.29 -18.43 4.45
CA GLN A 112 4.39 -16.99 4.54
C GLN A 112 5.82 -16.47 4.47
N GLU A 113 6.77 -17.17 5.09
CA GLU A 113 8.19 -16.82 5.02
C GLU A 113 8.71 -16.88 3.58
N GLN A 114 8.32 -17.91 2.83
CA GLN A 114 8.67 -18.05 1.41
C GLN A 114 8.04 -16.93 0.56
N LEU A 115 6.76 -16.62 0.79
CA LEU A 115 6.08 -15.50 0.11
C LEU A 115 6.75 -14.17 0.45
N PHE A 116 7.12 -13.97 1.72
CA PHE A 116 7.80 -12.78 2.16
C PHE A 116 9.20 -12.63 1.53
N GLY A 117 9.96 -13.72 1.42
CA GLY A 117 11.22 -13.76 0.67
C GLY A 117 11.03 -13.23 -0.75
N THR A 118 10.08 -13.81 -1.49
CA THR A 118 9.74 -13.40 -2.86
C THR A 118 9.35 -11.92 -2.95
N VAL A 119 8.51 -11.45 -2.03
CA VAL A 119 8.07 -10.05 -1.93
C VAL A 119 9.27 -9.12 -1.74
N THR A 120 10.17 -9.45 -0.81
CA THR A 120 11.34 -8.62 -0.51
C THR A 120 12.34 -8.56 -1.68
N GLU A 121 12.53 -9.69 -2.39
CA GLU A 121 13.36 -9.76 -3.59
C GLU A 121 12.79 -8.90 -4.73
N CYS A 122 11.47 -8.96 -4.95
CA CYS A 122 10.82 -8.14 -5.98
C CYS A 122 10.92 -6.64 -5.67
N LEU A 123 10.70 -6.25 -4.42
CA LEU A 123 10.89 -4.86 -3.99
C LEU A 123 12.34 -4.41 -4.20
N GLU A 124 13.31 -5.26 -3.88
CA GLU A 124 14.72 -4.92 -4.07
C GLU A 124 15.08 -4.73 -5.54
N GLU A 125 14.59 -5.61 -6.41
CA GLU A 125 14.82 -5.52 -7.85
C GLU A 125 14.22 -4.22 -8.44
N LEU A 126 13.01 -3.84 -8.00
CA LEU A 126 12.42 -2.56 -8.38
C LEU A 126 13.26 -1.38 -7.89
N ARG A 127 13.73 -1.41 -6.64
CA ARG A 127 14.60 -0.36 -6.07
C ARG A 127 16.00 -0.31 -6.70
N ARG A 128 16.48 -1.41 -7.29
CA ARG A 128 17.73 -1.43 -8.05
C ARG A 128 17.59 -0.76 -9.42
N THR A 129 16.39 -0.81 -10.00
CA THR A 129 16.12 -0.38 -11.37
C THR A 129 15.39 0.97 -11.46
N HIS A 130 14.86 1.48 -10.36
CA HIS A 130 14.09 2.74 -10.27
C HIS A 130 14.65 3.65 -9.17
N ASP A 131 14.48 4.96 -9.33
CA ASP A 131 14.89 5.96 -8.34
C ASP A 131 13.97 5.94 -7.10
N ALA A 132 12.70 5.59 -7.30
CA ALA A 132 11.70 5.49 -6.24
C ALA A 132 10.74 4.32 -6.47
N VAL A 133 10.32 3.66 -5.39
CA VAL A 133 9.23 2.66 -5.41
C VAL A 133 8.13 3.10 -4.45
N ILE A 134 6.91 3.25 -4.97
CA ILE A 134 5.75 3.61 -4.15
C ILE A 134 4.97 2.34 -3.84
N CYS A 135 5.04 1.92 -2.59
CA CYS A 135 4.44 0.70 -2.11
C CYS A 135 3.03 0.98 -1.59
N GLU A 136 2.03 0.24 -2.06
CA GLU A 136 0.68 0.27 -1.51
C GLU A 136 0.49 -0.83 -0.47
N GLY A 137 -0.03 -0.47 0.70
CA GLY A 137 -0.45 -1.42 1.72
C GLY A 137 -1.81 -2.06 1.43
N ALA A 138 -2.30 -2.87 2.36
CA ALA A 138 -3.64 -3.47 2.31
C ALA A 138 -4.38 -3.22 3.62
N GLY A 139 -5.59 -2.66 3.55
CA GLY A 139 -6.35 -2.31 4.75
C GLY A 139 -5.58 -1.41 5.72
N SER A 140 -5.72 -1.71 7.02
CA SER A 140 -5.04 -1.04 8.12
C SER A 140 -3.66 -1.65 8.41
N PRO A 141 -2.62 -0.86 8.71
CA PRO A 141 -1.35 -1.40 9.22
C PRO A 141 -1.49 -1.91 10.67
N ALA A 142 -2.61 -1.62 11.34
CA ALA A 142 -2.92 -2.04 12.71
C ALA A 142 -3.90 -3.23 12.77
N GLU A 143 -3.85 -4.14 11.79
CA GLU A 143 -4.48 -5.47 11.88
C GLU A 143 -3.73 -6.34 12.88
N ILE A 144 -3.90 -6.04 14.18
CA ILE A 144 -3.09 -6.59 15.29
C ILE A 144 -3.08 -8.12 15.32
N ASN A 145 -4.16 -8.77 14.90
CA ASN A 145 -4.29 -10.22 14.79
C ASN A 145 -3.47 -10.82 13.64
N LEU A 146 -3.09 -10.03 12.64
CA LEU A 146 -2.32 -10.46 11.47
C LEU A 146 -0.86 -9.99 11.50
N ARG A 147 -0.44 -9.23 12.52
CA ARG A 147 0.88 -8.57 12.56
C ARG A 147 2.08 -9.51 12.44
N ARG A 148 2.00 -10.72 13.02
CA ARG A 148 3.06 -11.75 12.90
C ARG A 148 3.24 -12.25 11.47
N THR A 149 2.20 -12.10 10.69
CA THR A 149 1.98 -12.64 9.36
C THR A 149 1.70 -11.49 8.40
N ASP A 150 2.29 -10.32 8.61
CA ASP A 150 2.12 -9.18 7.74
C ASP A 150 3.26 -9.13 6.73
N ILE A 151 2.92 -9.15 5.44
CA ILE A 151 3.87 -9.05 4.33
C ILE A 151 3.61 -7.82 3.46
N VAL A 152 2.59 -7.02 3.78
CA VAL A 152 2.06 -5.97 2.89
C VAL A 152 2.05 -4.59 3.53
N ASN A 153 1.98 -4.49 4.86
CA ASN A 153 2.00 -3.23 5.58
C ASN A 153 3.34 -3.02 6.33
N MET A 154 3.32 -3.13 7.66
CA MET A 154 4.48 -2.89 8.51
C MET A 154 5.56 -3.95 8.36
N GLY A 155 5.21 -5.20 8.04
CA GLY A 155 6.20 -6.25 7.81
C GLY A 155 7.20 -5.90 6.70
N ILE A 156 6.70 -5.49 5.52
CA ILE A 156 7.56 -5.06 4.41
C ILE A 156 8.21 -3.69 4.69
N ALA A 157 7.52 -2.78 5.38
CA ALA A 157 8.11 -1.50 5.78
C ALA A 157 9.32 -1.69 6.72
N ARG A 158 9.22 -2.60 7.69
CA ARG A 158 10.32 -2.95 8.61
C ARG A 158 11.49 -3.59 7.87
N ALA A 159 11.23 -4.57 7.00
CA ALA A 159 12.28 -5.26 6.26
C ALA A 159 13.06 -4.32 5.33
N ALA A 160 12.37 -3.39 4.67
CA ALA A 160 12.98 -2.47 3.71
C ALA A 160 13.29 -1.06 4.28
N ARG A 161 13.00 -0.84 5.58
CA ARG A 161 13.07 0.45 6.30
C ARG A 161 12.36 1.58 5.54
N LEU A 162 11.12 1.32 5.11
CA LEU A 162 10.33 2.28 4.35
C LEU A 162 9.64 3.25 5.31
N PRO A 163 9.69 4.57 5.05
CA PRO A 163 8.76 5.50 5.66
C PRO A 163 7.33 5.14 5.25
N VAL A 164 6.39 5.30 6.18
CA VAL A 164 4.97 4.99 5.99
C VAL A 164 4.13 6.25 6.13
N VAL A 165 3.32 6.54 5.11
CA VAL A 165 2.25 7.53 5.20
C VAL A 165 0.93 6.79 5.37
N ILE A 166 0.16 7.16 6.39
CA ILE A 166 -1.15 6.56 6.67
C ILE A 166 -2.24 7.47 6.09
N VAL A 167 -2.99 6.93 5.14
CA VAL A 167 -4.12 7.61 4.48
C VAL A 167 -5.39 7.40 5.28
N GLY A 168 -6.14 8.47 5.53
CA GLY A 168 -7.44 8.43 6.20
C GLY A 168 -8.53 9.03 5.34
N ASP A 169 -9.65 8.32 5.20
CA ASP A 169 -10.85 8.82 4.54
C ASP A 169 -11.66 9.67 5.52
N ILE A 170 -11.72 10.98 5.28
CA ILE A 170 -12.49 11.89 6.14
C ILE A 170 -13.99 11.92 5.80
N ASP A 171 -14.38 11.50 4.59
CA ASP A 171 -15.78 11.48 4.16
C ASP A 171 -16.59 10.46 4.98
N ARG A 172 -15.93 9.41 5.49
CA ARG A 172 -16.50 8.43 6.44
C ARG A 172 -16.56 8.91 7.89
N GLY A 173 -15.96 10.07 8.20
CA GLY A 173 -15.85 10.60 9.56
C GLY A 173 -14.81 9.88 10.44
N GLY A 174 -14.55 10.44 11.63
CA GLY A 174 -13.66 9.80 12.62
C GLY A 174 -12.16 9.79 12.28
N VAL A 175 -11.72 10.50 11.25
CA VAL A 175 -10.36 10.40 10.70
C VAL A 175 -9.24 10.58 11.75
N PHE A 176 -9.41 11.52 12.69
CA PHE A 176 -8.44 11.76 13.77
C PHE A 176 -8.35 10.59 14.74
N ALA A 177 -9.49 10.03 15.14
CA ALA A 177 -9.54 8.87 16.01
C ALA A 177 -8.92 7.64 15.32
N SER A 178 -9.18 7.47 14.01
CA SER A 178 -8.55 6.42 13.23
C SER A 178 -7.03 6.58 13.16
N PHE A 179 -6.51 7.77 12.84
CA PHE A 179 -5.06 8.00 12.81
C PHE A 179 -4.41 7.76 14.17
N PHE A 180 -4.98 8.31 15.23
CA PHE A 180 -4.46 8.13 16.59
C PHE A 180 -4.51 6.66 17.00
N GLY A 181 -5.67 6.00 16.84
CA GLY A 181 -5.86 4.60 17.20
C GLY A 181 -4.95 3.66 16.42
N THR A 182 -4.83 3.84 15.10
CA THR A 182 -3.89 3.08 14.27
C THR A 182 -2.46 3.27 14.79
N THR A 183 -2.04 4.50 15.06
CA THR A 183 -0.67 4.77 15.55
C THR A 183 -0.42 4.16 16.92
N ALA A 184 -1.37 4.29 17.85
CA ALA A 184 -1.26 3.80 19.22
C ALA A 184 -1.22 2.27 19.32
N LEU A 185 -1.84 1.56 18.37
CA LEU A 185 -1.85 0.10 18.32
C LEU A 185 -0.57 -0.50 17.71
N LEU A 186 0.24 0.29 17.00
CA LEU A 186 1.51 -0.15 16.45
C LEU A 186 2.57 -0.29 17.57
N SER A 187 3.49 -1.24 17.41
CA SER A 187 4.65 -1.35 18.30
C SER A 187 5.55 -0.11 18.17
N PRO A 188 6.40 0.22 19.16
CA PRO A 188 7.32 1.35 19.06
C PRO A 188 8.15 1.34 17.79
N GLU A 189 8.64 0.18 17.38
CA GLU A 189 9.52 0.04 16.21
C GLU A 189 8.78 0.19 14.87
N ASP A 190 7.47 -0.09 14.84
CA ASP A 190 6.60 0.18 13.71
C ASP A 190 6.20 1.66 13.67
N GLN A 191 5.90 2.23 14.84
CA GLN A 191 5.62 3.65 15.00
C GLN A 191 6.77 4.50 14.45
N GLU A 192 8.03 4.14 14.71
CA GLU A 192 9.22 4.84 14.19
C GLU A 192 9.21 5.03 12.65
N LEU A 193 8.57 4.12 11.91
CA LEU A 193 8.48 4.21 10.45
C LEU A 193 7.35 5.10 9.96
N VAL A 194 6.38 5.44 10.82
CA VAL A 194 5.25 6.29 10.42
C VAL A 194 5.75 7.73 10.26
N ALA A 195 5.86 8.16 9.02
CA ALA A 195 6.36 9.47 8.60
C ALA A 195 5.29 10.57 8.69
N GLY A 196 4.00 10.21 8.64
CA GLY A 196 2.91 11.17 8.77
C GLY A 196 1.57 10.66 8.26
N TYR A 197 0.60 11.55 8.23
CA TYR A 197 -0.77 11.28 7.83
C TYR A 197 -1.14 11.99 6.54
N LEU A 198 -2.03 11.40 5.75
CA LEU A 198 -2.63 12.04 4.60
C LEU A 198 -4.15 11.95 4.71
N VAL A 199 -4.81 13.09 4.80
CA VAL A 199 -6.28 13.16 4.78
C VAL A 199 -6.72 13.09 3.33
N ASN A 200 -7.64 12.18 3.03
CA ASN A 200 -8.21 12.01 1.70
C ASN A 200 -9.72 12.29 1.70
N LYS A 201 -10.26 12.59 0.52
CA LYS A 201 -11.71 12.82 0.30
C LYS A 201 -12.27 14.03 1.07
N PHE A 202 -11.46 15.06 1.33
CA PHE A 202 -11.90 16.25 2.05
C PHE A 202 -12.83 17.15 1.23
N ARG A 203 -13.86 17.70 1.88
CA ARG A 203 -14.81 18.65 1.28
C ARG A 203 -14.80 19.94 2.09
N GLY A 204 -14.65 21.07 1.41
CA GLY A 204 -14.71 22.40 2.04
C GLY A 204 -13.36 23.07 2.19
N ASP A 205 -13.28 24.00 3.14
CA ASP A 205 -12.11 24.82 3.42
C ASP A 205 -11.15 24.12 4.39
N VAL A 206 -9.91 23.89 3.95
CA VAL A 206 -8.88 23.17 4.72
C VAL A 206 -8.51 23.92 6.00
N SER A 207 -8.64 25.24 6.05
CA SER A 207 -8.35 26.04 7.26
C SER A 207 -9.20 25.62 8.46
N LEU A 208 -10.41 25.10 8.22
CA LEU A 208 -11.29 24.58 9.27
C LEU A 208 -10.77 23.26 9.87
N LEU A 209 -9.89 22.54 9.16
CA LEU A 209 -9.31 21.27 9.59
C LEU A 209 -8.01 21.47 10.39
N GLU A 210 -7.28 22.58 10.15
CA GLU A 210 -5.95 22.85 10.72
C GLU A 210 -5.85 22.67 12.25
N PRO A 211 -6.79 23.16 13.08
CA PRO A 211 -6.70 22.96 14.53
C PRO A 211 -6.69 21.48 14.95
N GLY A 212 -7.45 20.64 14.24
CA GLY A 212 -7.47 19.20 14.46
C GLY A 212 -6.17 18.52 14.01
N LEU A 213 -5.58 18.97 12.90
CA LEU A 213 -4.29 18.47 12.42
C LEU A 213 -3.17 18.77 13.43
N GLU A 214 -3.14 19.98 14.00
CA GLU A 214 -2.15 20.34 15.03
C GLU A 214 -2.36 19.57 16.34
N MET A 215 -3.60 19.36 16.76
CA MET A 215 -3.89 18.50 17.92
C MET A 215 -3.39 17.08 17.71
N LEU A 216 -3.66 16.48 16.54
CA LEU A 216 -3.16 15.14 16.20
C LEU A 216 -1.63 15.10 16.22
N ARG A 217 -0.96 16.13 15.68
CA ARG A 217 0.49 16.25 15.72
C ARG A 217 1.02 16.33 17.15
N GLY A 218 0.35 17.06 18.05
CA GLY A 218 0.69 17.10 19.47
C GLY A 218 0.58 15.74 20.16
N LEU A 219 -0.45 14.95 19.82
CA LEU A 219 -0.68 13.62 20.40
C LEU A 219 0.27 12.55 19.86
N THR A 220 0.65 12.63 18.58
CA THR A 220 1.35 11.56 17.87
C THR A 220 2.79 11.90 17.52
N GLY A 221 3.20 13.16 17.63
CA GLY A 221 4.48 13.67 17.15
C GLY A 221 4.61 13.74 15.63
N ARG A 222 3.56 13.45 14.86
CA ARG A 222 3.61 13.26 13.40
C ARG A 222 2.77 14.28 12.67
N ALA A 223 3.31 14.80 11.56
CA ALA A 223 2.63 15.80 10.76
C ALA A 223 1.58 15.17 9.83
N THR A 224 0.56 15.95 9.49
CA THR A 224 -0.27 15.67 8.31
C THR A 224 0.43 16.25 7.09
N VAL A 225 0.88 15.40 6.18
CA VAL A 225 1.69 15.78 5.01
C VAL A 225 0.84 16.28 3.84
N GLY A 226 -0.49 16.12 3.91
CA GLY A 226 -1.40 16.65 2.91
C GLY A 226 -2.86 16.38 3.22
N VAL A 227 -3.72 17.23 2.65
CA VAL A 227 -5.18 17.09 2.64
C VAL A 227 -5.61 17.09 1.17
N LEU A 228 -6.11 15.95 0.69
CA LEU A 228 -6.56 15.79 -0.68
C LEU A 228 -8.08 16.06 -0.77
N PRO A 229 -8.51 16.85 -1.77
CA PRO A 229 -9.91 17.13 -1.96
C PRO A 229 -10.67 15.89 -2.44
N PHE A 230 -11.96 15.85 -2.19
CA PHE A 230 -12.86 14.89 -2.82
C PHE A 230 -12.88 15.12 -4.33
N ALA A 231 -12.67 14.07 -5.11
CA ALA A 231 -12.72 14.09 -6.57
C ALA A 231 -13.75 13.09 -7.09
N HIS A 232 -14.68 13.57 -7.92
CA HIS A 232 -15.62 12.71 -8.63
C HIS A 232 -14.99 12.15 -9.91
N GLY A 233 -15.48 10.98 -10.35
CA GLY A 233 -15.19 10.48 -11.70
C GLY A 233 -13.75 10.04 -11.94
N LEU A 234 -13.03 9.62 -10.91
CA LEU A 234 -11.65 9.14 -11.07
C LEU A 234 -11.56 7.85 -11.92
N GLY A 235 -12.64 7.08 -12.04
CA GLY A 235 -12.68 5.86 -12.86
C GLY A 235 -11.71 4.78 -12.38
N ILE A 236 -11.37 4.81 -11.09
CA ILE A 236 -10.45 3.86 -10.44
C ILE A 236 -11.30 2.84 -9.69
N ASP A 237 -11.06 1.56 -9.93
CA ASP A 237 -11.67 0.48 -9.14
C ASP A 237 -11.28 0.67 -7.66
N GLU A 238 -12.28 0.83 -6.78
CA GLU A 238 -12.07 0.80 -5.32
C GLU A 238 -11.89 -0.66 -4.86
N GLU A 239 -10.95 -0.91 -3.94
CA GLU A 239 -10.62 -2.22 -3.33
C GLU A 239 -11.12 -2.33 -1.89
#